data_AF-A0A1V5G801-F1
#
_entry.id   AF-A0A1V5G801-F1
#
_cell.length_a   1.000
_cell.length_b   1.000
_cell.length_c   1.000
_cell.angle_alpha   90.00
_cell.angle_beta   90.00
_cell.angle_gamma   90.00
#
_symmetry.space_group_name_H-M   'P 1'
#
loop_
_entity.id
_entity.type
_entity.pdbx_description
1 polymer ?
#
loop_
_entity_poly.entity_id
_entity_poly.type
_entity_poly.pdbx_seq_one_letter_code
_entity_poly.pdbx_strand_id
1 'polypeptide(L)'
;MRDYTPQDCARLIHWKVSARASKLMAREMESDEERKICLILDEHVEPALRQAMDEPFERAVSCAASVARDLLDRGFRVGLATRSGRIPADQGSAHLRRILGALALVDMRGAPSPPPPMPMPDEGSMALWIDYGADAAAQAKFGAFARRLDARNWPESAGGEWAAERAIA
;
A
#
# COMPACT_ATOMS: atom_id res chain seq x y z
N MET A 1 -2.39 42.01 12.75
CA MET A 1 -1.09 41.92 12.05
C MET A 1 -0.15 41.13 12.95
N ARG A 2 0.47 40.07 12.40
CA ARG A 2 1.48 39.17 12.99
C ARG A 2 0.98 38.25 14.10
N ASP A 3 0.84 36.95 13.82
CA ASP A 3 1.87 35.90 13.62
C ASP A 3 2.20 35.25 14.96
N TYR A 4 1.86 33.96 15.08
CA TYR A 4 2.58 33.03 15.94
C TYR A 4 2.40 31.61 15.40
N THR A 5 3.48 31.08 14.83
CA THR A 5 3.72 29.65 14.64
C THR A 5 3.89 28.99 16.01
N PRO A 6 3.41 27.75 16.18
CA PRO A 6 4.13 26.81 17.02
C PRO A 6 4.48 25.55 16.22
N GLN A 7 5.78 25.40 15.99
CA GLN A 7 6.40 24.10 15.89
C GLN A 7 6.08 23.34 17.19
N ASP A 8 5.24 22.30 17.13
CA ASP A 8 5.19 21.32 18.22
C ASP A 8 5.21 19.90 17.66
N CYS A 9 6.32 19.23 17.96
CA CYS A 9 6.60 17.83 17.70
C CYS A 9 5.72 16.95 18.60
N ALA A 10 4.44 16.79 18.27
CA ALA A 10 3.48 16.04 19.10
C ALA A 10 2.87 14.81 18.41
N ARG A 11 3.69 13.86 17.93
CA ARG A 11 3.15 12.54 17.55
C ARG A 11 4.10 11.37 17.70
N LEU A 12 5.16 11.57 18.48
CA LEU A 12 6.21 10.60 18.76
C LEU A 12 5.94 9.81 20.05
N ILE A 13 4.68 9.52 20.39
CA ILE A 13 4.34 8.64 21.52
C ILE A 13 3.03 7.93 21.21
N HIS A 14 3.09 6.69 20.67
CA HIS A 14 2.28 5.58 21.18
C HIS A 14 2.65 4.18 20.65
N TRP A 15 3.91 3.92 20.32
CA TRP A 15 4.33 2.59 19.82
C TRP A 15 4.75 1.60 20.93
N LYS A 16 4.53 1.89 22.22
CA LYS A 16 5.09 1.06 23.31
C LYS A 16 4.12 0.39 24.29
N VAL A 17 2.80 0.39 24.06
CA VAL A 17 1.88 -0.33 24.95
C VAL A 17 0.76 -1.00 24.15
N SER A 18 1.01 -2.23 23.69
CA SER A 18 0.00 -3.31 23.63
C SER A 18 0.64 -4.71 23.73
N ALA A 19 1.90 -4.79 24.17
CA ALA A 19 2.49 -6.07 24.54
C ALA A 19 1.99 -6.47 25.94
N ARG A 20 1.06 -7.45 25.96
CA ARG A 20 0.61 -8.28 27.11
C ARG A 20 -0.53 -7.71 27.98
N ALA A 21 -1.78 -8.02 27.61
CA ALA A 21 -2.86 -8.32 28.57
C ALA A 21 -4.03 -9.03 27.85
N SER A 22 -4.07 -10.37 27.89
CA SER A 22 -5.14 -11.15 28.57
C SER A 22 -6.48 -11.19 27.82
N LYS A 23 -6.61 -12.12 26.87
CA LYS A 23 -7.30 -13.43 27.03
C LYS A 23 -8.84 -13.36 27.06
N LEU A 24 -9.42 -13.90 25.99
CA LEU A 24 -10.72 -14.59 25.91
C LEU A 24 -12.00 -13.82 25.53
N MET A 25 -11.97 -12.51 25.26
CA MET A 25 -13.16 -11.76 24.78
C MET A 25 -12.95 -10.98 23.47
N ALA A 26 -11.85 -11.21 22.75
CA ALA A 26 -11.53 -10.55 21.48
C ALA A 26 -11.79 -11.44 20.25
N ARG A 27 -12.36 -12.64 20.41
CA ARG A 27 -12.32 -13.68 19.35
C ARG A 27 -13.26 -13.45 18.16
N GLU A 28 -14.17 -12.47 18.22
CA GLU A 28 -15.12 -12.18 17.13
C GLU A 28 -15.02 -10.75 16.55
N MET A 29 -14.51 -9.76 17.28
CA MET A 29 -14.24 -8.40 16.75
C MET A 29 -12.81 -8.23 16.20
N GLU A 30 -11.82 -8.94 16.76
CA GLU A 30 -10.41 -8.90 16.31
C GLU A 30 -10.25 -9.52 14.91
N SER A 31 -11.14 -10.45 14.53
CA SER A 31 -11.14 -11.10 13.20
C SER A 31 -11.48 -10.17 12.03
N ASP A 32 -12.18 -9.05 12.26
CA ASP A 32 -12.53 -8.09 11.20
C ASP A 32 -11.47 -6.98 11.03
N GLU A 33 -10.72 -6.69 12.11
CA GLU A 33 -9.61 -5.73 12.11
C GLU A 33 -8.32 -6.35 11.54
N GLU A 34 -8.05 -7.64 11.78
CA GLU A 34 -6.86 -8.35 11.28
C GLU A 34 -6.88 -8.65 9.77
N ARG A 35 -8.00 -8.40 9.07
CA ARG A 35 -8.14 -8.71 7.63
C ARG A 35 -8.09 -7.50 6.72
N LYS A 36 -7.61 -6.34 7.20
CA LYS A 36 -7.48 -5.13 6.36
C LYS A 36 -6.05 -5.00 5.82
N ILE A 37 -5.94 -4.91 4.50
CA ILE A 37 -4.67 -4.70 3.79
C ILE A 37 -4.80 -3.47 2.91
N CYS A 38 -3.82 -2.57 2.95
CA CYS A 38 -3.73 -1.43 2.05
C CYS A 38 -2.57 -1.65 1.07
N LEU A 39 -2.89 -1.77 -0.21
CA LEU A 39 -1.88 -1.81 -1.27
C LEU A 39 -1.38 -0.40 -1.56
N ILE A 40 -0.07 -0.22 -1.56
CA ILE A 40 0.58 1.04 -1.86
C ILE A 40 1.30 0.91 -3.20
N LEU A 41 0.90 1.72 -4.17
CA LEU A 41 1.59 1.87 -5.45
C LEU A 41 1.98 3.34 -5.61
N ASP A 42 3.29 3.61 -5.67
CA ASP A 42 3.81 4.96 -5.90
C ASP A 42 4.01 5.19 -7.40
N GLU A 43 3.16 6.03 -8.00
CA GLU A 43 3.26 6.38 -9.41
C GLU A 43 4.32 7.43 -9.73
N HIS A 44 5.00 7.98 -8.72
CA HIS A 44 6.03 9.00 -8.96
C HIS A 44 7.40 8.39 -9.21
N VAL A 45 8.05 8.90 -10.26
CA VAL A 45 9.41 8.57 -10.65
C VAL A 45 10.21 9.84 -10.90
N GLU A 46 11.52 9.77 -10.73
CA GLU A 46 12.41 10.80 -11.23
C GLU A 46 12.26 10.94 -12.75
N PRO A 47 12.09 12.15 -13.31
CA PRO A 47 11.89 12.34 -14.74
C PRO A 47 12.96 11.66 -15.61
N ALA A 48 14.20 11.60 -15.13
CA ALA A 48 15.32 10.95 -15.81
C ALA A 48 15.19 9.42 -15.92
N LEU A 49 14.42 8.79 -15.02
CA LEU A 49 14.23 7.32 -14.99
C LEU A 49 12.90 6.88 -15.63
N ARG A 50 12.01 7.81 -15.98
CA ARG A 50 10.65 7.51 -16.48
C ARG A 50 10.63 6.45 -17.57
N GLN A 51 11.46 6.61 -18.61
CA GLN A 51 11.48 5.67 -19.73
C GLN A 51 11.97 4.27 -19.32
N ALA A 52 12.96 4.20 -18.42
CA ALA A 52 13.48 2.92 -17.95
C ALA A 52 12.49 2.19 -17.03
N MET A 53 11.61 2.93 -16.36
CA MET A 53 10.67 2.40 -15.37
C MET A 53 9.30 2.04 -15.96
N ASP A 54 9.02 2.37 -17.22
CA ASP A 54 7.72 2.12 -17.88
C ASP A 54 7.26 0.65 -17.75
N GLU A 55 8.09 -0.28 -18.22
CA GLU A 55 7.80 -1.72 -18.13
C GLU A 55 7.79 -2.25 -16.67
N PRO A 56 8.75 -1.91 -15.80
CA PRO A 56 8.66 -2.22 -14.37
C PRO A 56 7.37 -1.73 -13.69
N PHE A 57 6.87 -0.57 -14.07
CA PHE A 57 5.65 0.00 -13.50
C PHE A 57 4.40 -0.72 -13.99
N GLU A 58 4.28 -1.01 -15.27
CA GLU A 58 3.18 -1.84 -15.80
C GLU A 58 3.14 -3.23 -15.14
N ARG A 59 4.31 -3.81 -14.87
CA ARG A 59 4.41 -5.04 -14.05
C ARG A 59 3.93 -4.83 -12.62
N ALA A 60 4.26 -3.71 -11.98
CA ALA A 60 3.74 -3.39 -10.64
C ALA A 60 2.23 -3.17 -10.62
N VAL A 61 1.66 -2.52 -11.64
CA VAL A 61 0.21 -2.37 -11.80
C VAL A 61 -0.45 -3.76 -11.90
N SER A 62 0.11 -4.63 -12.73
CA SER A 62 -0.37 -6.02 -12.89
C SER A 62 -0.24 -6.83 -11.61
N CYS A 63 0.89 -6.71 -10.91
CA CYS A 63 1.13 -7.31 -9.60
C CYS A 63 0.09 -6.84 -8.57
N ALA A 64 -0.13 -5.53 -8.45
CA ALA A 64 -1.10 -4.95 -7.54
C ALA A 64 -2.53 -5.46 -7.82
N ALA A 65 -2.90 -5.56 -9.10
CA ALA A 65 -4.20 -6.09 -9.53
C ALA A 65 -4.39 -7.57 -9.13
N SER A 66 -3.37 -8.40 -9.36
CA SER A 66 -3.39 -9.82 -9.00
C SER A 66 -3.45 -10.03 -7.49
N VAL A 67 -2.63 -9.29 -6.73
CA VAL A 67 -2.63 -9.33 -5.26
C VAL A 67 -3.98 -8.86 -4.70
N ALA A 68 -4.56 -7.77 -5.23
CA ALA A 68 -5.85 -7.27 -4.79
C ALA A 68 -6.95 -8.32 -4.97
N ARG A 69 -6.98 -8.99 -6.11
CA ARG A 69 -7.94 -10.06 -6.40
C ARG A 69 -7.79 -11.22 -5.43
N ASP A 70 -6.58 -11.76 -5.28
CA ASP A 70 -6.34 -12.92 -4.43
C ASP A 70 -6.66 -12.63 -2.96
N LEU A 71 -6.28 -11.45 -2.45
CA LEU A 71 -6.64 -11.04 -1.10
C LEU A 71 -8.16 -10.89 -0.91
N LEU A 72 -8.87 -10.30 -1.88
CA LEU A 72 -10.33 -10.19 -1.83
C LEU A 72 -11.01 -11.57 -1.91
N ASP A 73 -10.52 -12.48 -2.74
CA ASP A 73 -11.03 -13.85 -2.86
C ASP A 73 -10.81 -14.66 -1.57
N ARG A 74 -9.75 -14.36 -0.82
CA ARG A 74 -9.46 -14.92 0.51
C ARG A 74 -10.26 -14.26 1.65
N GLY A 75 -11.09 -13.27 1.35
CA GLY A 75 -11.93 -12.57 2.32
C GLY A 75 -11.18 -11.52 3.15
N PHE A 76 -10.13 -10.92 2.59
CA PHE A 76 -9.53 -9.71 3.13
C PHE A 76 -10.26 -8.46 2.63
N ARG A 77 -10.26 -7.41 3.46
CA ARG A 77 -10.60 -6.04 3.07
C ARG A 77 -9.38 -5.40 2.43
N VAL A 78 -9.47 -5.01 1.17
CA VAL A 78 -8.32 -4.47 0.43
C VAL A 78 -8.55 -3.01 0.10
N GLY A 79 -7.63 -2.14 0.50
CA GLY A 79 -7.56 -0.75 0.10
C GLY A 79 -6.46 -0.53 -0.94
N LEU A 80 -6.51 0.62 -1.62
CA LEU A 80 -5.46 1.06 -2.53
C LEU A 80 -5.06 2.50 -2.20
N ALA A 81 -3.77 2.74 -2.03
CA ALA A 81 -3.18 4.04 -1.81
C ALA A 81 -2.19 4.34 -2.94
N THR A 82 -2.42 5.46 -3.62
CA THR A 82 -1.53 6.07 -4.61
C THR A 82 -1.28 7.51 -4.20
N ARG A 83 -0.33 8.20 -4.82
CA ARG A 83 -0.12 9.63 -4.54
C ARG A 83 -1.27 10.49 -5.08
N SER A 84 -1.98 10.01 -6.09
CA SER A 84 -3.11 10.69 -6.72
C SER A 84 -4.43 10.48 -5.96
N GLY A 85 -4.49 9.51 -5.06
CA GLY A 85 -5.71 9.24 -4.30
C GLY A 85 -5.70 7.93 -3.55
N ARG A 86 -6.78 7.72 -2.79
CA ARG A 86 -6.97 6.52 -1.99
C ARG A 86 -8.35 5.90 -2.20
N ILE A 87 -8.40 4.59 -2.11
CA ILE A 87 -9.60 3.77 -2.02
C ILE A 87 -9.55 3.08 -0.65
N PRO A 88 -10.51 3.34 0.25
CA PRO A 88 -10.59 2.69 1.54
C PRO A 88 -10.72 1.17 1.42
N ALA A 89 -10.27 0.45 2.44
CA ALA A 89 -10.37 -1.00 2.48
C ALA A 89 -11.82 -1.48 2.55
N ASP A 90 -12.22 -2.30 1.59
CA ASP A 90 -13.56 -2.90 1.49
C ASP A 90 -13.45 -4.29 0.82
N GLN A 91 -14.57 -4.99 0.63
CA GLN A 91 -14.62 -6.37 0.12
C GLN A 91 -15.52 -6.53 -1.11
N GLY A 92 -15.41 -7.70 -1.74
CA GLY A 92 -16.34 -8.15 -2.78
C GLY A 92 -15.99 -7.70 -4.20
N SER A 93 -16.74 -8.24 -5.16
CA SER A 93 -16.45 -8.12 -6.60
C SER A 93 -16.67 -6.71 -7.17
N ALA A 94 -17.59 -5.93 -6.60
CA ALA A 94 -17.77 -4.52 -6.96
C ALA A 94 -16.56 -3.69 -6.54
N HIS A 95 -16.01 -3.97 -5.36
CA HIS A 95 -14.82 -3.30 -4.87
C HIS A 95 -13.56 -3.69 -5.67
N LEU A 96 -13.42 -4.98 -6.01
CA LEU A 96 -12.36 -5.42 -6.92
C LEU A 96 -12.38 -4.63 -8.24
N ARG A 97 -13.56 -4.47 -8.86
CA ARG A 97 -13.70 -3.66 -10.08
C ARG A 97 -13.30 -2.20 -9.88
N ARG A 98 -13.57 -1.63 -8.71
CA ARG A 98 -13.17 -0.26 -8.36
C ARG A 98 -11.64 -0.13 -8.27
N ILE A 99 -10.98 -1.09 -7.61
CA ILE A 99 -9.50 -1.13 -7.51
C ILE A 99 -8.89 -1.31 -8.90
N LEU A 100 -9.36 -2.29 -9.67
CA LEU A 100 -8.86 -2.55 -11.04
C LEU A 100 -9.07 -1.34 -11.95
N GLY A 101 -10.21 -0.65 -11.85
CA GLY A 101 -10.46 0.58 -12.60
C GLY A 101 -9.51 1.71 -12.22
N ALA A 102 -9.18 1.86 -10.93
CA ALA A 102 -8.20 2.85 -10.48
C ALA A 102 -6.79 2.51 -10.93
N LEU A 103 -6.40 1.24 -10.88
CA LEU A 103 -5.12 0.75 -11.39
C LEU A 103 -5.00 0.89 -12.91
N ALA A 104 -6.07 0.71 -13.66
CA ALA A 104 -6.04 0.91 -15.12
C ALA A 104 -5.91 2.38 -15.55
N LEU A 105 -6.24 3.31 -14.65
CA LEU A 105 -6.15 4.76 -14.88
C LEU A 105 -4.90 5.39 -14.26
N VAL A 106 -4.09 4.60 -13.54
CA VAL A 106 -2.86 5.12 -12.93
C VAL A 106 -1.83 5.31 -14.04
N ASP A 107 -1.24 6.50 -14.09
CA ASP A 107 -0.18 6.83 -15.04
C ASP A 107 1.06 7.21 -14.24
N MET A 108 2.22 6.79 -14.72
CA MET A 108 3.48 7.18 -14.11
C MET A 108 3.68 8.69 -14.22
N ARG A 109 3.99 9.36 -13.12
CA ARG A 109 4.17 10.82 -13.06
C ARG A 109 5.59 11.20 -12.68
N GLY A 110 6.06 12.31 -13.25
CA GLY A 110 7.29 12.92 -12.76
C GLY A 110 7.07 13.45 -11.33
N ALA A 111 7.93 13.07 -10.39
CA ALA A 111 7.87 13.55 -9.02
C ALA A 111 8.12 15.07 -8.95
N PRO A 112 7.22 15.88 -8.35
CA PRO A 112 7.62 17.21 -7.90
C PRO A 112 8.63 17.05 -6.74
N SER A 113 9.55 18.01 -6.62
CA SER A 113 10.49 18.05 -5.49
C SER A 113 10.03 19.10 -4.46
N PRO A 114 9.74 18.74 -3.21
CA PRO A 114 9.68 17.38 -2.65
C PRO A 114 8.40 16.62 -3.05
N PRO A 115 8.44 15.27 -3.05
CA PRO A 115 7.28 14.45 -3.36
C PRO A 115 6.13 14.67 -2.37
N PRO A 116 4.85 14.66 -2.82
CA PRO A 116 3.72 14.69 -1.90
C PRO A 116 3.73 13.45 -0.99
N PRO A 117 3.30 13.59 0.28
CA PRO A 117 3.24 12.46 1.19
C PRO A 117 2.24 11.42 0.69
N MET A 118 2.55 10.15 0.90
CA MET A 118 1.60 9.07 0.65
C MET A 118 0.37 9.25 1.55
N PRO A 119 -0.86 9.04 1.03
CA PRO A 119 -2.02 8.92 1.89
C PRO A 119 -1.82 7.75 2.85
N MET A 120 -2.10 8.00 4.13
CA MET A 120 -2.00 6.97 5.15
C MET A 120 -3.06 5.88 4.92
N PRO A 121 -2.73 4.61 5.19
CA PRO A 121 -3.69 3.52 5.15
C PRO A 121 -4.78 3.71 6.21
N ASP A 122 -5.92 3.03 6.04
CA ASP A 122 -6.99 3.05 7.03
C ASP A 122 -6.51 2.43 8.35
N GLU A 123 -7.08 2.88 9.46
CA GLU A 123 -6.73 2.40 10.80
C GLU A 123 -6.88 0.86 10.90
N GLY A 124 -5.86 0.21 11.45
CA GLY A 124 -5.76 -1.25 11.54
C GLY A 124 -5.35 -1.97 10.25
N SER A 125 -5.12 -1.26 9.14
CA SER A 125 -4.70 -1.90 7.88
C SER A 125 -3.20 -2.18 7.85
N MET A 126 -2.83 -3.41 7.48
CA MET A 126 -1.46 -3.73 7.12
C MET A 126 -1.12 -3.11 5.75
N ALA A 127 -0.08 -2.29 5.68
CA ALA A 127 0.37 -1.69 4.43
C ALA A 127 1.31 -2.62 3.67
N LEU A 128 1.03 -2.82 2.38
CA LEU A 128 1.86 -3.61 1.45
C LEU A 128 2.28 -2.71 0.28
N TRP A 129 3.56 -2.37 0.22
CA TRP A 129 4.13 -1.54 -0.83
C TRP A 129 4.60 -2.38 -2.02
N ILE A 130 4.07 -2.06 -3.20
CA ILE A 130 4.46 -2.67 -4.47
C ILE A 130 5.70 -1.94 -5.00
N ASP A 131 6.86 -2.53 -4.81
CA ASP A 131 8.14 -1.98 -5.23
C ASP A 131 8.50 -2.46 -6.65
N TYR A 132 8.64 -1.50 -7.57
CA TYR A 132 9.16 -1.73 -8.92
C TYR A 132 10.57 -1.17 -9.12
N GLY A 133 11.23 -0.71 -8.06
CA GLY A 133 12.61 -0.22 -8.11
C GLY A 133 12.78 1.22 -8.58
N ALA A 134 11.73 2.04 -8.53
CA ALA A 134 11.75 3.44 -8.98
C ALA A 134 12.68 4.35 -8.17
N ASP A 135 12.86 4.05 -6.88
CA ASP A 135 13.55 4.92 -5.93
C ASP A 135 14.27 4.06 -4.88
N ALA A 136 15.60 4.14 -4.87
CA ALA A 136 16.44 3.39 -3.93
C ALA A 136 16.25 3.84 -2.47
N ALA A 137 15.78 5.08 -2.24
CA ALA A 137 15.43 5.61 -0.93
C ALA A 137 13.96 5.30 -0.54
N ALA A 138 13.13 4.77 -1.43
CA ALA A 138 11.75 4.39 -1.14
C ALA A 138 11.68 3.34 -0.03
N GLN A 139 12.67 2.46 0.06
CA GLN A 139 12.74 1.50 1.17
C GLN A 139 12.94 2.17 2.54
N ALA A 140 13.65 3.30 2.62
CA ALA A 140 13.75 4.09 3.84
C ALA A 140 12.46 4.89 4.12
N LYS A 141 11.72 5.29 3.08
CA LYS A 141 10.45 6.03 3.18
C LYS A 141 9.29 5.13 3.61
N PHE A 142 9.21 3.91 3.07
CA PHE A 142 8.07 3.00 3.25
C PHE A 142 8.37 1.82 4.19
N GLY A 143 9.62 1.38 4.29
CA GLY A 143 9.98 0.19 5.08
C GLY A 143 9.72 0.35 6.58
N ALA A 144 9.52 1.58 7.07
CA ALA A 144 9.13 1.83 8.46
C ALA A 144 7.67 1.46 8.78
N PHE A 145 6.77 1.44 7.78
CA PHE A 145 5.34 1.24 8.00
C PHE A 145 4.65 0.28 7.00
N ALA A 146 5.32 -0.09 5.91
CA ALA A 146 4.79 -1.00 4.89
C ALA A 146 5.73 -2.18 4.64
N ARG A 147 5.16 -3.38 4.50
CA ARG A 147 5.89 -4.55 4.00
C ARG A 147 6.14 -4.37 2.51
N ARG A 148 7.35 -4.69 2.05
CA ARG A 148 7.71 -4.58 0.63
C ARG A 148 7.33 -5.85 -0.12
N LEU A 149 6.61 -5.70 -1.23
CA LEU A 149 6.41 -6.70 -2.26
C LEU A 149 7.21 -6.31 -3.51
N ASP A 150 8.20 -7.12 -3.87
CA ASP A 150 9.04 -6.89 -5.04
C ASP A 150 8.31 -7.32 -6.32
N ALA A 151 7.90 -6.35 -7.12
CA ALA A 151 7.20 -6.57 -8.39
C ALA A 151 8.14 -6.73 -9.59
N ARG A 152 9.46 -6.55 -9.42
CA ARG A 152 10.42 -6.57 -10.54
C ARG A 152 10.53 -7.95 -11.18
N ASN A 153 10.32 -9.00 -10.39
CA ASN A 153 10.36 -10.40 -10.81
C ASN A 153 8.96 -11.03 -10.85
N TRP A 154 7.90 -10.23 -10.98
CA TRP A 154 6.53 -10.75 -11.00
C TRP A 154 6.30 -11.63 -12.23
N PRO A 155 5.92 -12.92 -12.09
CA PRO A 155 5.69 -13.79 -13.23
C PRO A 155 4.40 -13.37 -13.95
N GLU A 156 4.43 -13.26 -15.28
CA GLU A 156 3.21 -13.03 -16.09
C GLU A 156 2.17 -14.16 -15.92
N SER A 157 2.62 -15.34 -15.48
CA SER A 157 1.80 -16.54 -15.20
C SER A 157 1.40 -16.69 -13.73
N ALA A 158 1.79 -15.78 -12.84
CA ALA A 158 1.39 -15.82 -11.43
C ALA A 158 -0.09 -15.45 -11.30
N GLY A 159 -0.95 -16.47 -11.40
CA GLY A 159 -2.31 -16.42 -10.89
C GLY A 159 -2.33 -16.17 -9.38
N GLY A 160 -3.51 -15.87 -8.84
CA GLY A 160 -3.72 -15.37 -7.48
C GLY A 160 -2.98 -16.15 -6.38
N GLU A 161 -2.84 -17.47 -6.51
CA GLU A 161 -2.23 -18.34 -5.49
C GLU A 161 -0.78 -17.96 -5.09
N TRP A 162 0.05 -17.48 -6.02
CA TRP A 162 1.46 -17.12 -5.74
C TRP A 162 1.60 -15.81 -4.96
N ALA A 163 0.57 -14.96 -4.97
CA ALA A 163 0.61 -13.58 -4.51
C ALA A 163 0.50 -13.44 -2.99
N ALA A 164 -0.54 -14.02 -2.36
CA ALA A 164 -0.72 -13.88 -0.92
C ALA A 164 0.28 -14.68 -0.09
N GLU A 165 0.81 -15.81 -0.58
CA GLU A 165 1.82 -16.54 0.20
C GLU A 165 3.06 -15.69 0.45
N ARG A 166 3.48 -14.85 -0.51
CA ARG A 166 4.62 -13.94 -0.32
C ARG A 166 4.25 -12.60 0.33
N ALA A 167 2.99 -12.19 0.29
CA ALA A 167 2.52 -10.97 0.95
C ALA A 167 2.26 -11.17 2.45
N ILE A 168 1.86 -12.38 2.84
CA ILE A 168 1.48 -12.73 4.22
C ILE A 168 2.64 -13.39 4.98
N ALA A 169 3.50 -14.19 4.34
CA ALA A 169 4.72 -14.74 4.95
C ALA A 169 5.71 -13.62 5.33
#